data_AF-A0A7W0MEE3-F1
#
_entry.id   AF-A0A7W0MEE3-F1
#
_cell.length_a   1.000
_cell.length_b   1.000
_cell.length_c   1.000
_cell.angle_alpha   90.00
_cell.angle_beta   90.00
_cell.angle_gamma   90.00
#
_symmetry.space_group_name_H-M   'P 1'
#
loop_
_entity.id
_entity.type
_entity.pdbx_description
1 polymer ?
#
loop_
_entity_poly.entity_id
_entity_poly.type
_entity_poly.pdbx_seq_one_letter_code
_entity_poly.pdbx_strand_id
1 'polypeptide(L)'
;MDCADIIQLLSDYHDGALDEMLAGPVRTHLVLCLECGVIFNDLTLIVTQAVVLREGQGIALPDENVIWQRIGIIRRAPSRP
;
A
#
# COMPACT_ATOMS: atom_id res chain seq x y z
N MET A 1 7.69 -6.32 -25.19
CA MET A 1 7.48 -6.61 -23.76
C MET A 1 6.36 -7.60 -23.67
N ASP A 2 6.60 -8.69 -22.97
CA ASP A 2 5.56 -9.64 -22.62
C ASP A 2 4.85 -9.20 -21.32
N CYS A 3 3.86 -9.98 -20.87
CA CYS A 3 3.13 -9.65 -19.65
C CYS A 3 4.04 -9.65 -18.41
N ALA A 4 5.07 -10.50 -18.37
CA ALA A 4 5.96 -10.59 -17.21
C ALA A 4 6.81 -9.33 -17.07
N ASP A 5 7.35 -8.81 -18.18
CA ASP A 5 8.06 -7.54 -18.23
C ASP A 5 7.16 -6.40 -17.72
N ILE A 6 5.92 -6.34 -18.22
CA ILE A 6 4.98 -5.27 -17.90
C ILE A 6 4.63 -5.27 -16.42
N ILE A 7 4.37 -6.44 -15.83
CA ILE A 7 4.05 -6.58 -14.40
C ILE A 7 5.16 -5.99 -13.51
N GLN A 8 6.43 -6.17 -13.88
CA GLN A 8 7.55 -5.61 -13.11
C GLN A 8 7.61 -4.07 -13.17
N LEU A 9 7.03 -3.46 -14.20
CA LEU A 9 7.08 -2.02 -14.45
C LEU A 9 5.86 -1.26 -13.91
N LEU A 10 4.81 -1.95 -13.45
CA LEU A 10 3.53 -1.31 -13.11
C LEU A 10 3.62 -0.33 -11.94
N SER A 11 4.44 -0.60 -10.93
CA SER A 11 4.63 0.30 -9.78
C SER A 11 5.30 1.60 -10.22
N ASP A 12 6.41 1.51 -10.96
CA ASP A 12 7.12 2.69 -11.47
C ASP A 12 6.26 3.46 -12.48
N TYR A 13 5.45 2.77 -13.26
CA TYR A 13 4.50 3.40 -14.18
C TYR A 13 3.39 4.15 -13.43
N HIS A 14 2.81 3.54 -12.39
CA HIS A 14 1.82 4.16 -11.53
C HIS A 14 2.36 5.43 -10.87
N ASP A 15 3.60 5.38 -10.38
CA ASP A 15 4.24 6.48 -9.67
C ASP A 15 4.81 7.55 -10.62
N GLY A 16 4.70 7.36 -11.94
CA GLY A 16 5.24 8.27 -12.95
C GLY A 16 6.77 8.32 -12.98
N ALA A 17 7.42 7.28 -12.46
CA ALA A 17 8.87 7.17 -12.34
C ALA A 17 9.53 6.55 -13.58
N LEU A 18 8.75 5.96 -14.49
CA LEU A 18 9.27 5.45 -15.76
C LEU A 18 9.65 6.59 -16.71
N ASP A 19 10.74 6.40 -17.43
CA ASP A 19 11.07 7.24 -18.58
C ASP A 19 10.05 7.07 -19.72
N GLU A 20 10.00 8.05 -20.63
CA GLU A 20 9.04 8.05 -21.75
C GLU A 20 9.26 6.87 -22.70
N MET A 21 10.50 6.36 -22.81
CA MET A 21 10.82 5.22 -23.66
C MET A 21 10.15 3.92 -23.18
N LEU A 22 9.97 3.76 -21.87
CA LEU A 22 9.31 2.61 -21.26
C LEU A 22 7.82 2.87 -21.00
N ALA A 23 7.44 4.09 -20.65
CA ALA A 23 6.06 4.45 -20.34
C ALA A 23 5.12 4.29 -21.56
N GLY A 24 5.58 4.66 -22.76
CA GLY A 24 4.80 4.50 -24.00
C GLY A 24 4.41 3.03 -24.28
N PRO A 25 5.38 2.11 -24.37
CA PRO A 25 5.11 0.67 -24.54
C PRO A 25 4.23 0.08 -23.44
N VAL A 26 4.45 0.45 -22.17
CA VAL A 26 3.63 -0.01 -21.04
C VAL A 26 2.18 0.44 -21.21
N ARG A 27 1.96 1.72 -21.50
CA ARG A 27 0.63 2.27 -21.77
C ARG A 27 -0.08 1.53 -22.91
N THR A 28 0.62 1.29 -24.02
CA THR A 28 0.06 0.55 -25.15
C THR A 28 -0.31 -0.88 -24.75
N HIS A 29 0.55 -1.57 -24.00
CA HIS A 29 0.28 -2.94 -23.56
C HIS A 29 -0.95 -3.01 -22.64
N LEU A 30 -1.09 -2.08 -21.68
CA LEU A 30 -2.25 -2.03 -20.77
C LEU A 30 -3.58 -1.83 -21.49
N VAL A 31 -3.58 -1.19 -22.67
CA VAL A 31 -4.78 -1.03 -23.51
C VAL A 31 -5.10 -2.33 -24.28
N LEU A 32 -4.08 -3.07 -24.70
CA LEU A 32 -4.25 -4.25 -25.56
C LEU A 32 -4.39 -5.57 -24.79
N CYS A 33 -3.82 -5.66 -23.59
CA CYS A 33 -3.86 -6.83 -22.75
C CYS A 33 -4.83 -6.62 -21.59
N LEU A 34 -5.99 -7.28 -21.66
CA LEU A 34 -7.02 -7.20 -20.62
C LEU A 34 -6.49 -7.62 -19.24
N GLU A 35 -5.71 -8.69 -19.17
CA GLU A 35 -5.17 -9.21 -17.90
C GLU A 35 -4.25 -8.20 -17.22
N CYS A 36 -3.28 -7.65 -17.94
CA CYS A 36 -2.38 -6.63 -17.39
C CYS A 36 -3.15 -5.34 -17.04
N GLY A 37 -4.15 -4.97 -17.84
CA GLY A 37 -5.03 -3.84 -17.55
C GLY A 37 -5.80 -4.01 -16.23
N VAL A 38 -6.36 -5.19 -15.97
CA VAL A 38 -7.04 -5.51 -14.70
C VAL A 38 -6.07 -5.43 -13.52
N ILE A 39 -4.89 -6.04 -13.63
CA ILE A 39 -3.86 -6.00 -12.57
C ILE A 39 -3.46 -4.55 -12.25
N PHE A 40 -3.25 -3.71 -13.27
CA PHE A 40 -2.90 -2.31 -13.07
C PHE A 40 -4.02 -1.51 -12.41
N ASN A 41 -5.27 -1.78 -12.77
CA ASN A 41 -6.43 -1.16 -12.13
C ASN A 41 -6.53 -1.55 -10.65
N ASP A 42 -6.34 -2.82 -10.33
CA ASP A 42 -6.35 -3.31 -8.95
C ASP A 42 -5.22 -2.68 -8.12
N LEU A 43 -4.01 -2.58 -8.68
CA LEU A 43 -2.90 -1.84 -8.06
C LEU A 43 -3.29 -0.40 -7.73
N THR A 44 -3.86 0.32 -8.71
CA THR A 44 -4.27 1.73 -8.54
C THR A 44 -5.33 1.88 -7.45
N LEU A 45 -6.30 0.96 -7.38
CA LEU A 45 -7.34 0.94 -6.34
C LEU A 45 -6.74 0.72 -4.95
N ILE A 46 -5.82 -0.24 -4.80
CA ILE A 46 -5.15 -0.54 -3.54
C ILE A 46 -4.37 0.67 -3.04
N VAL A 47 -3.56 1.29 -3.91
CA VAL A 47 -2.75 2.46 -3.56
C VAL A 47 -3.65 3.65 -3.18
N THR A 48 -4.69 3.91 -3.97
CA THR A 48 -5.68 4.97 -3.67
C THR A 48 -6.34 4.74 -2.32
N GLN A 49 -6.77 3.50 -2.03
CA GLN A 49 -7.39 3.17 -0.76
C GLN A 49 -6.42 3.32 0.42
N ALA A 50 -5.15 2.95 0.24
CA ALA A 50 -4.11 3.14 1.26
C ALA A 50 -3.88 4.63 1.56
N VAL A 51 -3.90 5.49 0.54
CA VAL A 51 -3.85 6.95 0.71
C VAL A 51 -5.04 7.45 1.53
N VAL A 52 -6.26 7.02 1.19
CA VAL A 52 -7.48 7.38 1.92
C VAL A 52 -7.40 6.92 3.38
N LEU A 53 -6.92 5.71 3.65
CA LEU A 53 -6.76 5.19 5.02
C LEU A 53 -5.70 5.96 5.82
N ARG A 54 -4.62 6.40 5.17
CA ARG A 54 -3.59 7.24 5.79
C ARG A 54 -4.16 8.60 6.19
N GLU A 55 -4.99 9.19 5.36
CA GLU A 55 -5.53 10.55 5.55
C GLU A 55 -6.82 10.57 6.38
N GLY A 56 -7.63 9.53 6.29
CA GLY A 56 -8.98 9.42 6.84
C GLY A 56 -9.06 9.02 8.31
N GLN A 57 -8.15 9.51 9.16
CA GLN A 57 -7.86 9.01 10.51
C GLN A 57 -7.06 7.71 10.45
N GLY A 58 -5.73 7.84 10.48
CA GLY A 58 -4.85 6.72 10.78
C GLY A 58 -5.34 5.99 12.04
N ILE A 59 -4.97 4.71 12.18
CA ILE A 59 -5.24 3.92 13.39
C ILE A 59 -4.96 4.84 14.57
N ALA A 60 -5.99 5.18 15.34
CA ALA A 60 -5.85 6.00 16.54
C ALA A 60 -5.03 5.17 17.52
N LEU A 61 -3.71 5.24 17.37
CA LEU A 61 -2.74 4.62 18.25
C LEU A 61 -3.11 5.17 19.63
N PRO A 62 -3.51 4.29 20.57
CA PRO A 62 -3.79 4.74 21.91
C PRO A 62 -2.56 5.51 22.40
N ASP A 63 -2.79 6.62 23.08
CA ASP A 63 -1.72 7.43 23.68
C ASP A 63 -0.68 6.49 24.30
N GLU A 64 0.58 6.70 23.92
CA GLU A 64 1.69 5.85 24.35
C GLU A 64 1.74 5.75 25.88
N ASN A 65 1.36 6.82 26.60
CA ASN A 65 1.24 6.81 28.05
C ASN A 65 0.14 5.87 28.55
N VAL A 66 -0.98 5.75 27.84
CA VAL A 66 -2.07 4.80 28.17
C VAL A 66 -1.61 3.36 27.96
N ILE A 67 -0.82 3.10 26.91
CA ILE A 67 -0.22 1.79 26.65
C ILE A 67 0.77 1.44 27.77
N TRP A 68 1.69 2.35 28.11
CA TRP A 68 2.68 2.14 29.16
C TRP A 68 2.07 2.01 30.56
N GLN A 69 0.98 2.74 30.85
CA GLN A 69 0.21 2.58 32.08
C GLN A 69 -0.40 1.17 32.17
N ARG A 70 -1.03 0.67 31.10
CA ARG A 70 -1.60 -0.70 31.08
C ARG A 70 -0.53 -1.77 31.30
N ILE A 71 0.61 -1.67 30.63
CA ILE A 71 1.74 -2.61 30.79
C ILE A 71 2.34 -2.53 32.20
N GLY A 72 2.45 -1.31 32.76
CA GLY A 72 2.93 -1.08 34.12
C GLY A 72 2.00 -1.62 35.22
N ILE A 73 0.69 -1.61 34.99
CA ILE A 73 -0.31 -2.18 35.90
C ILE A 73 -0.19 -3.71 35.94
N ILE A 74 0.05 -4.37 34.80
CA ILE A 74 0.23 -5.84 34.74
C ILE A 74 1.48 -6.28 35.52
N ARG A 75 2.53 -5.44 35.58
CA ARG A 75 3.73 -5.71 36.39
C ARG A 75 3.55 -5.45 37.89
N ARG A 76 2.47 -4.78 38.32
CA ARG A 76 2.19 -4.44 39.73
C ARG A 76 0.90 -5.06 40.24
N ALA A 77 0.51 -6.26 39.78
CA ALA A 77 -0.47 -7.04 40.51
C ALA A 77 0.23 -7.66 41.74
N PRO A 78 0.02 -7.17 42.98
CA PRO A 78 0.39 -7.94 44.15
C PRO A 78 -0.41 -9.24 44.14
N SER A 79 0.28 -10.37 44.31
CA SER A 79 -0.35 -11.63 44.72
C SER A 79 -1.25 -11.34 45.93
N ARG A 80 -2.56 -11.47 45.72
CA ARG A 80 -3.57 -11.31 46.76
C ARG A 80 -3.42 -12.45 47.78
N PRO A 81 -3.58 -12.18 49.10
CA PRO A 81 -3.14 -13.09 50.18
C PRO A 81 -3.92 -14.40 50.24
#